data_AF-A0A2M8TEH9-F1
#
_entry.id   AF-A0A2M8TEH9-F1
#
_cell.length_a   1.000
_cell.length_b   1.000
_cell.length_c   1.000
_cell.angle_alpha   90.00
_cell.angle_beta   90.00
_cell.angle_gamma   90.00
#
_symmetry.space_group_name_H-M   'P 1'
#
loop_
_entity.id
_entity.type
_entity.pdbx_description
1 polymer ?
#
loop_
_entity_poly.entity_id
_entity_poly.type
_entity_poly.pdbx_seq_one_letter_code
_entity_poly.pdbx_strand_id
1 'polypeptide(L)'
;MYNIPNLQKQNRYSRSSAVNYALTYGLNPNPNYRYFKLINDNGGDCSNFISQCLLAGGAAMEFNTSRPWWYRHGTTILKDTWSLCWATAHSLYYYLRVNAEKNSPYAKGVETNSAENLEPGDLIFFQDEKGRMFHSCIVTNLFMGEILVTQHTYDAVNIPYQRSYPVFKYHYVKIVI
;
A
#
# COMPACT_ATOMS: atom_id res chain seq x y z
N MET A 1 -19.34 -15.45 25.93
CA MET A 1 -19.73 -15.31 24.51
C MET A 1 -19.84 -13.83 24.21
N TYR A 2 -18.86 -13.25 23.51
CA TYR A 2 -18.92 -11.85 23.14
C TYR A 2 -19.59 -11.72 21.78
N ASN A 3 -20.75 -11.07 21.78
CA ASN A 3 -21.56 -10.79 20.62
C ASN A 3 -20.88 -9.62 19.87
N ILE A 4 -20.20 -9.90 18.76
CA ILE A 4 -19.67 -8.84 17.90
C ILE A 4 -20.78 -8.44 16.94
N PRO A 5 -21.31 -7.20 17.02
CA PRO A 5 -22.33 -6.75 16.08
C PRO A 5 -21.77 -6.79 14.66
N ASN A 6 -22.54 -7.39 13.76
CA ASN A 6 -22.37 -7.27 12.32
C ASN A 6 -22.48 -5.79 11.91
N LEU A 7 -21.38 -5.07 12.00
CA LEU A 7 -21.19 -3.81 11.29
C LEU A 7 -20.71 -4.15 9.88
N GLN A 8 -21.61 -4.70 9.07
CA GLN A 8 -21.54 -4.48 7.63
C GLN A 8 -21.90 -3.00 7.37
N LYS A 9 -21.02 -2.10 7.84
CA LYS A 9 -20.93 -0.78 7.23
C LYS A 9 -20.41 -1.09 5.84
N GLN A 10 -21.22 -0.86 4.81
CA GLN A 10 -20.71 -0.79 3.44
C GLN A 10 -19.73 0.41 3.40
N ASN A 11 -18.52 0.22 3.93
CA ASN A 11 -17.40 1.12 3.75
C ASN A 11 -16.97 0.92 2.30
N ARG A 12 -17.66 1.63 1.39
CA ARG A 12 -17.12 1.84 0.05
C ARG A 12 -15.74 2.45 0.21
N TYR A 13 -14.74 1.80 -0.36
CA TYR A 13 -13.37 2.27 -0.32
C TYR A 13 -13.29 3.69 -0.90
N SER A 14 -12.67 4.59 -0.15
CA SER A 14 -12.48 5.99 -0.51
C SER A 14 -11.05 6.21 -0.98
N ARG A 15 -10.88 6.27 -2.30
CA ARG A 15 -9.58 6.59 -2.94
C ARG A 15 -9.04 7.94 -2.46
N SER A 16 -9.90 8.94 -2.31
CA SER A 16 -9.52 10.26 -1.81
C SER A 16 -9.05 10.22 -0.37
N SER A 17 -9.63 9.38 0.49
CA SER A 17 -9.16 9.19 1.87
C SER A 17 -7.77 8.53 1.91
N ALA A 18 -7.50 7.55 1.05
CA ALA A 18 -6.18 6.95 0.91
C ALA A 18 -5.13 7.98 0.44
N VAL A 19 -5.47 8.79 -0.57
CA VAL A 19 -4.60 9.87 -1.07
C VAL A 19 -4.38 10.94 0.00
N ASN A 20 -5.42 11.38 0.71
CA ASN A 20 -5.28 12.37 1.78
C ASN A 20 -4.39 11.86 2.91
N TYR A 21 -4.52 10.58 3.27
CA TYR A 21 -3.63 9.95 4.24
C TYR A 21 -2.18 10.00 3.76
N ALA A 22 -1.95 9.62 2.50
CA ALA A 22 -0.62 9.65 1.91
C ALA A 22 -0.02 11.06 1.94
N LEU A 23 -0.76 12.08 1.50
CA LEU A 23 -0.30 13.46 1.52
C LEU A 23 -0.05 14.00 2.93
N THR A 24 -0.82 13.55 3.92
CA THR A 24 -0.66 13.98 5.32
C THR A 24 0.60 13.39 5.96
N TYR A 25 0.85 12.11 5.73
CA TYR A 25 1.92 11.37 6.43
C TYR A 25 3.15 11.09 5.58
N GLY A 26 3.15 11.46 4.30
CA GLY A 26 4.22 11.14 3.36
C GLY A 26 5.60 11.75 3.66
N LEU A 27 5.64 12.85 4.41
CA LEU A 27 6.89 13.46 4.92
C LEU A 27 7.16 13.13 6.39
N ASN A 28 6.11 12.81 7.15
CA ASN A 28 6.16 12.59 8.59
C ASN A 28 5.37 11.33 8.90
N PRO A 29 6.03 10.18 9.15
CA PRO A 29 5.35 8.92 9.40
C PRO A 29 4.32 9.00 10.52
N ASN A 30 3.18 8.34 10.33
CA ASN A 30 2.11 8.37 11.31
C ASN A 30 2.57 7.72 12.64
N PRO A 31 2.58 8.45 13.77
CA PRO A 31 3.08 7.95 15.04
C PRO A 31 2.27 6.79 15.63
N ASN A 32 1.07 6.52 15.09
CA ASN A 32 0.25 5.38 15.50
C ASN A 32 0.72 4.05 14.90
N TYR A 33 1.60 4.08 13.90
CA TYR A 33 2.13 2.88 13.27
C TYR A 33 3.65 2.80 13.45
N ARG A 34 4.16 1.57 13.48
CA ARG A 34 5.60 1.34 13.50
C ARG A 34 6.19 1.81 12.18
N TYR A 35 7.19 2.67 12.28
CA TYR A 35 7.95 3.14 11.13
C TYR A 35 9.19 2.26 10.91
N PHE A 36 9.35 1.72 9.70
CA PHE A 36 10.48 0.88 9.32
C PHE A 36 11.56 1.72 8.63
N LYS A 37 12.35 2.45 9.43
CA LYS A 37 13.44 3.28 8.92
C LYS A 37 14.42 2.47 8.06
N LEU A 38 14.84 3.06 6.94
CA LEU A 38 15.89 2.53 6.08
C LEU A 38 17.23 2.44 6.84
N ILE A 39 17.87 1.27 6.85
CA ILE A 39 19.17 1.03 7.49
C ILE A 39 20.06 0.24 6.51
N ASN A 40 21.14 0.84 5.99
CA ASN A 40 22.11 0.20 5.08
C ASN A 40 21.43 -0.52 3.90
N ASP A 41 20.51 0.19 3.21
CA ASP A 41 19.67 -0.33 2.11
C ASP A 41 18.74 -1.50 2.49
N ASN A 42 18.71 -1.87 3.77
CA ASN A 42 17.81 -2.86 4.34
C ASN A 42 16.71 -2.17 5.17
N GLY A 43 15.50 -2.66 5.00
CA GLY A 43 14.30 -1.99 5.53
C GLY A 43 13.70 -1.06 4.50
N GLY A 44 12.40 -0.86 4.63
CA GLY A 44 11.61 -0.07 3.68
C GLY A 44 10.20 0.02 4.23
N ASP A 45 9.82 1.20 4.67
CA ASP A 45 8.49 1.48 5.18
C ASP A 45 7.46 1.57 4.05
N CYS A 46 7.91 1.52 2.78
CA CYS A 46 7.08 1.64 1.59
C CYS A 46 5.76 0.85 1.67
N SER A 47 5.80 -0.47 1.87
CA SER A 47 4.55 -1.27 1.89
C SER A 47 3.75 -1.11 3.17
N ASN A 48 4.41 -0.86 4.29
CA ASN A 48 3.72 -0.51 5.54
C ASN A 48 2.90 0.78 5.36
N PHE A 49 3.51 1.81 4.79
CA PHE A 49 2.87 3.07 4.46
C PHE A 49 1.72 2.90 3.47
N ILE A 50 1.92 2.14 2.39
CA ILE A 50 0.86 1.86 1.42
C ILE A 50 -0.30 1.11 2.09
N SER A 51 -0.01 0.14 2.96
CA SER A 51 -1.05 -0.56 3.71
C SER A 51 -1.83 0.38 4.63
N GLN A 52 -1.16 1.33 5.28
CA GLN A 52 -1.85 2.38 6.04
C GLN A 52 -2.74 3.26 5.14
N CYS A 53 -2.28 3.63 3.94
CA CYS A 53 -3.09 4.37 2.98
C CYS A 53 -4.36 3.61 2.57
N LEU A 54 -4.21 2.31 2.24
CA LEU A 54 -5.35 1.44 1.91
C LEU A 54 -6.33 1.32 3.09
N LEU A 55 -5.82 1.14 4.32
CA LEU A 55 -6.64 1.07 5.52
C LEU A 55 -7.38 2.39 5.78
N ALA A 56 -6.71 3.53 5.62
CA ALA A 56 -7.33 4.86 5.73
C ALA A 56 -8.37 5.13 4.63
N GLY A 57 -8.21 4.50 3.47
CA GLY A 57 -9.23 4.42 2.43
C GLY A 57 -10.43 3.54 2.80
N GLY A 58 -10.37 2.79 3.90
CA GLY A 58 -11.47 1.95 4.38
C GLY A 58 -11.37 0.49 3.96
N ALA A 59 -10.24 0.04 3.40
CA ALA A 59 -10.01 -1.38 3.13
C ALA A 59 -10.06 -2.20 4.43
N ALA A 60 -10.87 -3.26 4.44
CA ALA A 60 -10.95 -4.15 5.60
C ALA A 60 -9.67 -4.99 5.73
N MET A 61 -9.16 -5.11 6.96
CA MET A 61 -8.06 -6.03 7.27
C MET A 61 -8.51 -7.49 7.15
N GLU A 62 -7.65 -8.33 6.57
CA GLU A 62 -7.88 -9.75 6.36
C GLU A 62 -7.00 -10.57 7.31
N PHE A 63 -7.60 -11.15 8.35
CA PHE A 63 -6.88 -11.91 9.39
C PHE A 63 -6.75 -13.41 9.10
N ASN A 64 -7.22 -13.89 7.95
CA ASN A 64 -7.17 -15.32 7.64
C ASN A 64 -5.73 -15.82 7.44
N THR A 65 -5.54 -17.12 7.61
CA THR A 65 -4.21 -17.74 7.62
C THR A 65 -3.60 -17.92 6.23
N SER A 66 -4.39 -17.84 5.15
CA SER A 66 -3.88 -18.17 3.81
C SER A 66 -3.06 -17.03 3.20
N ARG A 67 -3.53 -15.78 3.36
CA ARG A 67 -2.90 -14.55 2.83
C ARG A 67 -3.29 -13.36 3.72
N PRO A 68 -2.80 -13.30 4.97
CA PRO A 68 -3.21 -12.26 5.89
C PRO A 68 -2.70 -10.89 5.44
N TRP A 69 -3.55 -9.86 5.52
CA TRP A 69 -3.20 -8.45 5.40
C TRP A 69 -3.76 -7.70 6.61
N TRP A 70 -2.92 -7.47 7.62
CA TRP A 70 -3.35 -6.84 8.87
C TRP A 70 -2.20 -6.21 9.65
N TYR A 71 -2.58 -5.29 10.53
CA TYR A 71 -1.75 -4.68 11.55
C TYR A 71 -2.46 -4.73 12.90
N ARG A 72 -1.72 -4.98 13.99
CA ARG A 72 -2.24 -5.02 15.37
C ARG A 72 -1.35 -4.22 16.29
N HIS A 73 -1.97 -3.28 16.99
CA HIS A 73 -1.32 -2.54 18.05
C HIS A 73 -1.08 -3.43 19.27
N GLY A 74 0.14 -3.38 19.80
CA GLY A 74 0.49 -3.98 21.08
C GLY A 74 0.26 -3.00 22.24
N THR A 75 0.75 -3.33 23.43
CA THR A 75 0.72 -2.40 24.57
C THR A 75 1.62 -1.17 24.36
N THR A 76 2.57 -1.26 23.43
CA THR A 76 3.45 -0.18 22.97
C THR A 76 3.73 -0.39 21.49
N ILE A 77 4.09 0.68 20.75
CA ILE A 77 4.39 0.61 19.31
C ILE A 77 5.49 -0.41 18.97
N LEU A 78 6.44 -0.63 19.89
CA LEU A 78 7.53 -1.59 19.74
C LEU A 78 7.04 -3.05 19.78
N LYS A 79 5.86 -3.28 20.36
CA LYS A 79 5.19 -4.58 20.48
C LYS A 79 4.08 -4.77 19.44
N ASP A 80 3.92 -3.82 18.52
CA ASP A 80 3.00 -4.00 17.40
C ASP A 80 3.40 -5.20 16.56
N THR A 81 2.40 -5.83 15.95
CA THR A 81 2.57 -6.99 15.08
C THR A 81 1.82 -6.76 13.79
N TRP A 82 2.28 -7.39 12.71
CA TRP A 82 1.69 -7.23 11.38
C TRP A 82 1.90 -8.48 10.56
N SER A 83 1.12 -8.62 9.48
CA SER A 83 1.29 -9.72 8.53
C SER A 83 2.35 -9.42 7.48
N LEU A 84 2.84 -10.46 6.80
CA LEU A 84 3.81 -10.30 5.72
C LEU A 84 3.26 -9.42 4.57
N CYS A 85 1.99 -9.62 4.18
CA CYS A 85 1.37 -8.81 3.11
C CYS A 85 1.18 -7.34 3.50
N TRP A 86 1.17 -7.02 4.80
CA TRP A 86 1.07 -5.63 5.26
C TRP A 86 2.38 -4.85 5.02
N ALA A 87 3.53 -5.46 5.28
CA ALA A 87 4.80 -4.74 5.35
C ALA A 87 5.82 -5.10 4.25
N THR A 88 5.49 -5.98 3.29
CA THR A 88 6.43 -6.41 2.23
C THR A 88 5.85 -6.21 0.84
N ALA A 89 6.57 -5.49 -0.04
CA ALA A 89 6.10 -5.10 -1.37
C ALA A 89 5.68 -6.29 -2.23
N HIS A 90 6.52 -7.33 -2.27
CA HIS A 90 6.22 -8.56 -2.97
C HIS A 90 4.90 -9.19 -2.49
N SER A 91 4.77 -9.41 -1.19
CA SER A 91 3.58 -10.05 -0.63
C SER A 91 2.32 -9.20 -0.77
N LEU A 92 2.42 -7.86 -0.64
CA LEU A 92 1.30 -6.94 -0.86
C LEU A 92 0.81 -6.99 -2.31
N TYR A 93 1.72 -6.94 -3.27
CA TYR A 93 1.40 -7.04 -4.70
C TYR A 93 0.63 -8.34 -5.01
N TYR A 94 1.16 -9.49 -4.56
CA TYR A 94 0.50 -10.78 -4.78
C TYR A 94 -0.84 -10.87 -4.06
N TYR A 95 -0.96 -10.31 -2.86
CA TYR A 95 -2.20 -10.25 -2.11
C TYR A 95 -3.29 -9.53 -2.92
N LEU A 96 -3.00 -8.33 -3.43
CA LEU A 96 -3.95 -7.53 -4.22
C LEU A 96 -4.38 -8.25 -5.51
N ARG A 97 -3.40 -8.81 -6.24
CA ARG A 97 -3.63 -9.51 -7.51
C ARG A 97 -4.50 -10.75 -7.33
N VAL A 98 -4.16 -11.60 -6.35
CA VAL A 98 -4.92 -12.83 -6.08
C VAL A 98 -6.32 -12.52 -5.56
N ASN A 99 -6.47 -11.47 -4.74
CA ASN A 99 -7.79 -11.05 -4.28
C ASN A 99 -8.66 -10.53 -5.44
N ALA A 100 -8.07 -9.91 -6.47
CA ALA A 100 -8.80 -9.54 -7.69
C ALA A 100 -9.24 -10.77 -8.49
N GLU A 101 -8.33 -11.71 -8.74
CA GLU A 101 -8.62 -12.98 -9.46
C GLU A 101 -9.77 -13.77 -8.80
N LYS A 102 -9.84 -13.74 -7.47
CA LYS A 102 -10.86 -14.47 -6.69
C LYS A 102 -12.13 -13.66 -6.44
N ASN A 103 -12.20 -12.42 -6.92
CA ASN A 103 -13.25 -11.47 -6.57
C ASN A 103 -13.50 -11.38 -5.05
N SER A 104 -12.41 -11.31 -4.29
CA SER A 104 -12.43 -11.17 -2.82
C SER A 104 -13.14 -9.87 -2.39
N PRO A 105 -13.82 -9.84 -1.23
CA PRO A 105 -14.37 -8.61 -0.66
C PRO A 105 -13.33 -7.71 0.01
N TYR A 106 -12.08 -8.16 0.14
CA TYR A 106 -10.98 -7.40 0.73
C TYR A 106 -10.24 -6.56 -0.32
N ALA A 107 -9.20 -5.83 0.12
CA ALA A 107 -8.35 -5.06 -0.78
C ALA A 107 -7.84 -5.91 -1.95
N LYS A 108 -8.02 -5.38 -3.16
CA LYS A 108 -7.70 -6.04 -4.42
C LYS A 108 -7.28 -5.02 -5.48
N GLY A 109 -6.48 -5.49 -6.44
CA GLY A 109 -5.95 -4.64 -7.49
C GLY A 109 -5.73 -5.41 -8.79
N VAL A 110 -5.93 -4.72 -9.91
CA VAL A 110 -5.80 -5.26 -11.27
C VAL A 110 -4.69 -4.52 -12.00
N GLU A 111 -3.82 -5.24 -12.68
CA GLU A 111 -2.78 -4.61 -13.49
C GLU A 111 -3.34 -3.90 -14.71
N THR A 112 -2.71 -2.79 -15.08
CA THR A 112 -2.91 -2.10 -16.34
C THR A 112 -1.61 -1.98 -17.11
N ASN A 113 -1.71 -1.97 -18.43
CA ASN A 113 -0.55 -2.00 -19.32
C ASN A 113 0.13 -0.64 -19.51
N SER A 114 -0.49 0.44 -19.03
CA SER A 114 0.04 1.81 -19.18
C SER A 114 -0.13 2.60 -17.89
N ALA A 115 0.90 3.38 -17.55
CA ALA A 115 0.86 4.31 -16.43
C ALA A 115 -0.21 5.39 -16.60
N GLU A 116 -0.54 5.77 -17.85
CA GLU A 116 -1.56 6.79 -18.17
C GLU A 116 -2.97 6.39 -17.70
N ASN A 117 -3.21 5.09 -17.48
CA ASN A 117 -4.47 4.59 -16.96
C ASN A 117 -4.59 4.71 -15.42
N LEU A 118 -3.52 5.13 -14.74
CA LEU A 118 -3.51 5.28 -13.29
C LEU A 118 -4.23 6.55 -12.87
N GLU A 119 -4.92 6.46 -11.74
CA GLU A 119 -5.59 7.57 -11.08
C GLU A 119 -5.08 7.72 -9.65
N PRO A 120 -5.20 8.90 -9.02
CA PRO A 120 -4.90 9.06 -7.60
C PRO A 120 -5.57 7.98 -6.75
N GLY A 121 -4.77 7.31 -5.90
CA GLY A 121 -5.16 6.15 -5.11
C GLY A 121 -4.73 4.80 -5.68
N ASP A 122 -4.24 4.75 -6.93
CA ASP A 122 -3.63 3.55 -7.50
C ASP A 122 -2.18 3.38 -7.04
N LEU A 123 -1.65 2.18 -7.23
CA LEU A 123 -0.32 1.81 -6.78
C LEU A 123 0.62 1.52 -7.94
N ILE A 124 1.91 1.76 -7.72
CA ILE A 124 2.98 1.31 -8.61
C ILE A 124 3.92 0.43 -7.80
N PHE A 125 4.19 -0.78 -8.31
CA PHE A 125 5.19 -1.69 -7.75
C PHE A 125 6.41 -1.78 -8.66
N PHE A 126 7.57 -1.96 -8.05
CA PHE A 126 8.88 -1.90 -8.70
C PHE A 126 9.51 -3.29 -8.61
N GLN A 127 9.79 -3.89 -9.76
CA GLN A 127 10.38 -5.23 -9.86
C GLN A 127 11.88 -5.14 -10.17
N ASP A 128 12.67 -5.99 -9.51
CA ASP A 128 14.06 -6.24 -9.87
C ASP A 128 14.21 -7.28 -11.01
N GLU A 129 15.43 -7.50 -11.48
CA GLU A 129 15.74 -8.47 -12.54
C GLU A 129 15.46 -9.93 -12.14
N LYS A 130 15.30 -10.21 -10.84
CA LYS A 130 15.00 -11.54 -10.29
C LYS A 130 13.50 -11.79 -10.13
N GLY A 131 12.66 -10.85 -10.56
CA GLY A 131 11.20 -10.98 -10.46
C GLY A 131 10.62 -10.55 -9.11
N ARG A 132 11.42 -9.97 -8.21
CA ARG A 132 10.96 -9.58 -6.88
C ARG A 132 10.48 -8.12 -6.89
N MET A 133 9.23 -7.90 -6.47
CA MET A 133 8.82 -6.54 -6.06
C MET A 133 9.61 -6.09 -4.82
N PHE A 134 10.38 -5.03 -4.97
CA PHE A 134 11.22 -4.49 -3.90
C PHE A 134 10.71 -3.15 -3.37
N HIS A 135 9.86 -2.45 -4.13
CA HIS A 135 9.32 -1.16 -3.71
C HIS A 135 7.87 -0.97 -4.19
N SER A 136 7.15 -0.08 -3.51
CA SER A 136 5.76 0.28 -3.79
C SER A 136 5.49 1.74 -3.43
N CYS A 137 4.73 2.45 -4.27
CA CYS A 137 4.26 3.81 -4.01
C CYS A 137 2.79 3.98 -4.39
N ILE A 138 2.17 5.07 -3.92
CA ILE A 138 0.78 5.45 -4.21
C ILE A 138 0.77 6.69 -5.09
N VAL A 139 -0.03 6.66 -6.16
CA VAL A 139 -0.30 7.84 -7.00
C VAL A 139 -1.12 8.82 -6.19
N THR A 140 -0.62 10.04 -6.03
CA THR A 140 -1.30 11.08 -5.25
C THR A 140 -1.73 12.27 -6.08
N ASN A 141 -1.13 12.48 -7.25
CA ASN A 141 -1.52 13.57 -8.13
C ASN A 141 -1.18 13.26 -9.60
N LEU A 142 -1.92 13.90 -10.51
CA LEU A 142 -1.64 13.93 -11.94
C LEU A 142 -1.52 15.40 -12.33
N PHE A 143 -0.32 15.84 -12.75
CA PHE A 143 -0.07 17.24 -13.05
C PHE A 143 0.65 17.38 -14.38
N MET A 144 0.03 18.10 -15.33
CA MET A 144 0.60 18.36 -16.66
C MET A 144 1.08 17.09 -17.41
N GLY A 145 0.35 15.98 -17.26
CA GLY A 145 0.70 14.69 -17.88
C GLY A 145 1.73 13.87 -17.10
N GLU A 146 2.23 14.37 -15.97
CA GLU A 146 3.13 13.64 -15.08
C GLU A 146 2.37 12.97 -13.93
N ILE A 147 2.76 11.72 -13.63
CA ILE A 147 2.24 10.94 -12.51
C ILE A 147 3.12 11.20 -11.30
N LEU A 148 2.52 11.79 -10.26
CA LEU A 148 3.20 12.10 -9.02
C LEU A 148 2.78 11.13 -7.92
N VAL A 149 3.78 10.65 -7.18
CA VAL A 149 3.61 9.61 -6.16
C VAL A 149 4.09 10.08 -4.79
N THR A 150 3.56 9.43 -3.76
CA THR A 150 4.01 9.55 -2.37
C THR A 150 4.50 8.19 -1.87
N GLN A 151 5.60 8.15 -1.09
CA GLN A 151 6.28 6.91 -0.69
C GLN A 151 7.18 7.05 0.55
N HIS A 152 7.46 5.95 1.25
CA HIS A 152 8.31 5.89 2.46
C HIS A 152 9.54 4.95 2.33
N THR A 153 10.35 5.08 1.29
CA THR A 153 11.74 4.61 1.34
C THR A 153 12.69 5.74 1.74
N TYR A 154 12.38 6.96 1.29
CA TYR A 154 13.08 8.18 1.69
C TYR A 154 12.11 9.33 1.99
N ASP A 155 10.88 8.99 2.41
CA ASP A 155 9.78 9.89 2.79
C ASP A 155 9.61 11.08 1.83
N ALA A 156 8.79 10.89 0.79
CA ALA A 156 8.59 11.88 -0.26
C ALA A 156 7.12 12.00 -0.66
N VAL A 157 6.70 13.22 -1.01
CA VAL A 157 5.35 13.57 -1.42
C VAL A 157 5.36 14.20 -2.82
N ASN A 158 4.44 13.75 -3.68
CA ASN A 158 4.22 14.28 -5.03
C ASN A 158 5.51 14.39 -5.88
N ILE A 159 6.31 13.32 -5.90
CA ILE A 159 7.51 13.23 -6.72
C ILE A 159 7.27 12.37 -7.97
N PRO A 160 8.05 12.53 -9.05
CA PRO A 160 8.04 11.60 -10.17
C PRO A 160 8.56 10.21 -9.73
N TYR A 161 7.90 9.13 -10.16
CA TYR A 161 8.25 7.76 -9.74
C TYR A 161 9.43 7.14 -10.50
N GLN A 162 9.76 7.66 -11.69
CA GLN A 162 10.70 7.05 -12.64
C GLN A 162 12.18 7.27 -12.29
N ARG A 163 12.48 8.19 -11.38
CA ARG A 163 13.87 8.61 -11.07
C ARG A 163 14.44 7.98 -9.80
N SER A 164 13.69 7.08 -9.15
CA SER A 164 13.99 6.69 -7.77
C SER A 164 14.93 5.48 -7.63
N TYR A 165 14.93 4.53 -8.57
CA TYR A 165 15.68 3.27 -8.44
C TYR A 165 16.08 2.67 -9.80
N PRO A 166 17.13 1.82 -9.87
CA PRO A 166 17.30 0.91 -10.99
C PRO A 166 16.14 -0.11 -10.97
N VAL A 167 15.23 0.01 -11.95
CA VAL A 167 14.02 -0.82 -12.05
C VAL A 167 14.09 -1.65 -13.30
N PHE A 168 13.84 -2.96 -13.17
CA PHE A 168 13.70 -3.83 -14.33
C PHE A 168 12.31 -3.69 -14.95
N LYS A 169 11.25 -3.65 -14.13
CA LYS A 169 9.87 -3.48 -14.59
C LYS A 169 9.00 -2.75 -13.57
N TYR A 170 8.11 -1.89 -14.07
CA TYR A 170 7.02 -1.31 -13.29
C TYR A 170 5.74 -2.13 -13.44
N HIS A 171 5.00 -2.25 -12.34
CA HIS A 171 3.68 -2.85 -12.30
C HIS A 171 2.67 -1.80 -11.85
N TYR A 172 1.79 -1.40 -12.78
CA TYR A 172 0.76 -0.39 -12.55
C TYR A 172 -0.51 -1.10 -12.09
N VAL A 173 -0.92 -0.88 -10.83
CA VAL A 173 -2.01 -1.63 -10.19
C VAL A 173 -3.16 -0.69 -9.86
N LYS A 174 -4.29 -0.88 -10.54
CA LYS A 174 -5.55 -0.19 -10.25
C LYS A 174 -6.21 -0.80 -9.02
N ILE A 175 -6.48 0.01 -8.00
CA ILE A 175 -7.17 -0.44 -6.79
C ILE A 175 -8.68 -0.46 -7.03
N VAL A 176 -9.28 -1.64 -6.89
CA VAL A 176 -10.68 -1.92 -7.26
C VAL A 176 -11.41 -2.63 -6.11
N ILE A 177 -11.61 -1.94 -5.00
CA ILE A 177 -12.21 -2.49 -3.77
C ILE A 177 -13.73 -2.31 -3.76
#